data_AF-A0A8T3PQ88-F1
#
_entry.id   AF-A0A8T3PQ88-F1
#
_cell.length_a   1.000
_cell.length_b   1.000
_cell.length_c   1.000
_cell.angle_alpha   90.00
_cell.angle_beta   90.00
_cell.angle_gamma   90.00
#
_symmetry.space_group_name_H-M   'P 1'
#
loop_
_entity.id
_entity.type
_entity.pdbx_description
1 polymer ?
#
loop_
_entity_poly.entity_id
_entity_poly.type
_entity_poly.pdbx_seq_one_letter_code
_entity_poly.pdbx_strand_id
1 'polypeptide(L)'
;MAFDIRPQACPNLLRVKVKGVLPVAILGTENLDVTQVDVATIKLEGVSPLRSAVEDVATPFEPFTGKTDALDCTDEGPDGFPDLTLKFDNPTVVAALGPVTDREVRVLKLTGNLMDGTPIIGKDVVVILKK
;
A
#
# COMPACT_ATOMS: atom_id res chain seq x y z
N MET A 1 -5.41 -9.06 -2.73
CA MET A 1 -6.43 -8.01 -2.97
C MET A 1 -5.80 -6.83 -3.68
N ALA A 2 -6.61 -5.93 -4.23
CA ALA A 2 -6.14 -4.67 -4.79
C ALA A 2 -5.51 -3.80 -3.69
N PHE A 3 -4.25 -3.43 -3.89
CA PHE A 3 -3.44 -2.74 -2.91
C PHE A 3 -2.37 -1.95 -3.62
N ASP A 4 -2.18 -0.70 -3.19
CA ASP A 4 -1.28 0.24 -3.82
C ASP A 4 -0.54 1.12 -2.79
N ILE A 5 0.75 1.31 -3.00
CA ILE A 5 1.63 2.13 -2.17
C ILE A 5 1.97 3.39 -2.93
N ARG A 6 1.47 4.54 -2.47
CA ARG A 6 1.47 5.82 -3.22
C ARG A 6 0.50 5.81 -4.41
N PRO A 7 -0.82 5.83 -4.12
CA PRO A 7 -1.85 6.11 -5.11
C PRO A 7 -1.50 7.28 -6.03
N GLN A 8 -1.78 7.12 -7.33
CA GLN A 8 -1.51 8.08 -8.40
C GLN A 8 -0.02 8.32 -8.71
N ALA A 9 0.83 7.35 -8.39
CA ALA A 9 2.23 7.38 -8.78
C ALA A 9 2.68 6.00 -9.25
N CYS A 10 3.44 5.95 -10.34
CA CYS A 10 4.16 4.75 -10.74
C CYS A 10 5.44 5.19 -11.46
N PRO A 11 6.65 4.79 -11.01
CA PRO A 11 6.93 3.86 -9.93
C PRO A 11 6.68 4.40 -8.51
N ASN A 12 6.42 3.48 -7.59
CA ASN A 12 6.21 3.76 -6.17
C ASN A 12 7.52 4.01 -5.43
N LEU A 13 8.00 5.26 -5.49
CA LEU A 13 9.31 5.64 -4.95
C LEU A 13 9.33 5.69 -3.40
N LEU A 14 10.01 4.75 -2.74
CA LEU A 14 10.18 4.78 -1.28
C LEU A 14 11.50 5.47 -0.89
N ARG A 15 11.39 6.72 -0.42
CA ARG A 15 12.54 7.51 0.03
C ARG A 15 12.90 7.15 1.47
N VAL A 16 14.10 6.60 1.69
CA VAL A 16 14.49 6.09 3.02
C VAL A 16 14.97 7.18 3.99
N LYS A 17 15.39 8.35 3.47
CA LYS A 17 15.95 9.45 4.27
C LYS A 17 14.94 10.54 4.60
N VAL A 18 13.73 10.48 4.04
CA VAL A 18 12.72 11.51 4.30
C VAL A 18 11.92 11.17 5.55
N LYS A 19 11.68 12.20 6.36
CA LYS A 19 10.66 12.16 7.41
C LYS A 19 9.29 12.37 6.78
N GLY A 20 8.24 11.91 7.45
CA GLY A 20 6.87 12.09 7.02
C GLY A 20 6.11 10.77 6.91
N VAL A 21 5.02 10.81 6.16
CA VAL A 21 4.10 9.67 6.03
C VAL A 21 4.21 9.01 4.67
N LEU A 22 4.08 7.70 4.64
CA LEU A 22 3.90 6.90 3.43
C LEU A 22 2.39 6.73 3.18
N PRO A 23 1.82 7.33 2.12
CA PRO A 23 0.44 7.07 1.73
C PRO A 23 0.31 5.71 1.06
N VAL A 24 -0.78 5.02 1.37
CA VAL A 24 -1.08 3.65 0.93
C VAL A 24 -2.60 3.53 0.81
N ALA A 25 -3.11 2.65 -0.05
CA ALA A 25 -4.53 2.35 -0.14
C ALA A 25 -4.82 0.86 -0.37
N ILE A 26 -5.87 0.36 0.27
CA ILE A 26 -6.58 -0.85 -0.16
C ILE A 26 -7.69 -0.36 -1.07
N LEU A 27 -7.64 -0.77 -2.34
CA LEU A 27 -8.51 -0.18 -3.35
C LEU A 27 -9.83 -0.93 -3.42
N GLY A 28 -10.93 -0.18 -3.43
CA GLY A 28 -12.28 -0.73 -3.58
C GLY A 28 -12.43 -1.39 -4.94
N THR A 29 -13.33 -2.37 -5.02
CA THR A 29 -13.73 -2.97 -6.30
C THR A 29 -15.20 -3.34 -6.21
N GLU A 30 -15.81 -3.77 -7.32
CA GLU A 30 -17.18 -4.31 -7.31
C GLU A 30 -17.36 -5.46 -6.28
N ASN A 31 -16.28 -6.21 -5.99
CA ASN A 31 -16.30 -7.35 -5.08
C ASN A 31 -15.67 -7.07 -3.71
N LEU A 32 -15.23 -5.83 -3.44
CA LEU A 32 -14.58 -5.46 -2.18
C LEU A 32 -15.14 -4.13 -1.66
N ASP A 33 -15.99 -4.23 -0.64
CA ASP A 33 -16.38 -3.10 0.20
C ASP A 33 -15.30 -2.87 1.27
N VAL A 34 -14.53 -1.79 1.12
CA VAL A 34 -13.43 -1.45 2.01
C VAL A 34 -13.88 -1.06 3.42
N THR A 35 -15.16 -0.76 3.64
CA THR A 35 -15.70 -0.46 4.98
C THR A 35 -15.77 -1.70 5.87
N GLN A 36 -15.69 -2.90 5.27
CA GLN A 36 -15.63 -4.17 5.98
C GLN A 36 -14.21 -4.54 6.42
N VAL A 37 -13.20 -3.71 6.14
CA VAL A 37 -11.83 -3.96 6.60
C VAL A 37 -11.67 -3.50 8.05
N ASP A 38 -11.16 -4.37 8.92
CA ASP A 38 -10.80 -4.00 10.30
C ASP A 38 -9.43 -3.29 10.31
N VAL A 39 -9.49 -1.96 10.31
CA VAL A 39 -8.30 -1.08 10.33
C VAL A 39 -7.35 -1.38 11.49
N ALA A 40 -7.84 -1.82 12.64
CA ALA A 40 -7.01 -2.07 13.82
C ALA A 40 -6.05 -3.26 13.61
N THR A 41 -6.39 -4.16 12.69
CA THR A 41 -5.58 -5.34 12.35
C THR A 41 -4.56 -5.08 11.25
N ILE A 42 -4.64 -3.93 10.58
CA ILE A 42 -3.80 -3.63 9.41
C ILE A 42 -2.33 -3.46 9.83
N LYS A 43 -1.47 -4.14 9.07
CA LYS A 43 -0.01 -4.06 9.18
C LYS A 43 0.63 -3.98 7.79
N LEU A 44 1.44 -2.97 7.53
CA LEU A 44 2.36 -2.91 6.39
C LEU A 44 3.75 -3.31 6.89
N GLU A 45 4.26 -4.47 6.45
CA GLU A 45 5.54 -5.01 6.94
C GLU A 45 5.62 -5.05 8.48
N GLY A 46 4.48 -5.37 9.13
CA GLY A 46 4.38 -5.40 10.59
C GLY A 46 4.11 -4.05 11.28
N VAL A 47 4.11 -2.94 10.53
CA VAL A 47 3.88 -1.59 11.06
C VAL A 47 2.40 -1.23 10.98
N SER A 48 1.82 -0.64 12.03
CA SER A 48 0.43 -0.15 12.00
C SER A 48 0.29 1.21 11.33
N PRO A 49 -0.87 1.52 10.71
CA PRO A 49 -1.14 2.84 10.17
C PRO A 49 -1.30 3.87 11.30
N LEU A 50 -0.94 5.12 11.02
CA LEU A 50 -1.14 6.27 11.90
C LEU A 50 -2.57 6.81 11.81
N ARG A 51 -3.15 6.76 10.61
CA ARG A 51 -4.49 7.26 10.29
C ARG A 51 -5.04 6.54 9.08
N SER A 52 -6.36 6.52 8.99
CA SER A 52 -7.12 5.97 7.87
C SER A 52 -8.25 6.92 7.48
N ALA A 53 -8.68 6.84 6.22
CA ALA A 53 -9.89 7.49 5.72
C ALA A 53 -10.46 6.66 4.56
N VAL A 54 -11.76 6.81 4.28
CA VAL A 54 -12.40 6.20 3.11
C VAL A 54 -12.62 7.29 2.07
N GLU A 55 -11.95 7.17 0.93
CA GLU A 55 -11.90 8.16 -0.16
C GLU A 55 -11.68 7.40 -1.48
N ASP A 56 -12.29 7.82 -2.58
CA ASP A 56 -11.98 7.28 -3.92
C ASP A 56 -10.74 8.01 -4.47
N VAL A 57 -9.61 7.29 -4.59
CA VAL A 57 -8.31 7.90 -4.90
C VAL A 57 -7.58 7.26 -6.08
N ALA A 58 -7.77 5.97 -6.39
CA ALA A 58 -7.01 5.31 -7.46
C ALA A 58 -7.70 4.08 -8.05
N THR A 59 -7.52 3.89 -9.36
CA THR A 59 -7.83 2.63 -10.05
C THR A 59 -6.86 1.52 -9.64
N PRO A 60 -7.31 0.29 -9.41
CA PRO A 60 -6.42 -0.87 -9.21
C PRO A 60 -5.54 -1.21 -10.41
N PHE A 61 -4.26 -1.51 -10.14
CA PHE A 61 -3.39 -2.19 -11.11
C PHE A 61 -3.71 -3.69 -11.18
N GLU A 62 -3.85 -4.24 -12.39
CA GLU A 62 -3.95 -5.68 -12.62
C GLU A 62 -2.69 -6.27 -13.28
N PRO A 63 -2.21 -7.43 -12.83
CA PRO A 63 -2.79 -8.30 -11.80
C PRO A 63 -2.53 -7.84 -10.35
N PHE A 64 -3.47 -8.11 -9.43
CA PHE A 64 -3.34 -7.79 -8.00
C PHE A 64 -2.21 -8.55 -7.28
N THR A 65 -1.68 -9.60 -7.90
CA THR A 65 -0.64 -10.47 -7.32
C THR A 65 0.40 -10.82 -8.36
N GLY A 66 1.59 -11.25 -7.92
CA GLY A 66 2.68 -11.59 -8.83
C GLY A 66 3.50 -10.39 -9.31
N LYS A 67 3.26 -9.20 -8.74
CA LYS A 67 4.05 -7.98 -8.98
C LYS A 67 5.52 -8.20 -8.63
N THR A 68 6.42 -7.90 -9.56
CA THR A 68 7.88 -8.05 -9.42
C THR A 68 8.67 -6.92 -10.10
N ASP A 69 8.10 -6.25 -11.10
CA ASP A 69 8.72 -5.14 -11.80
C ASP A 69 8.46 -3.80 -11.08
N ALA A 70 9.34 -2.82 -11.29
CA ALA A 70 9.18 -1.47 -10.75
C ALA A 70 7.91 -0.75 -11.26
N LEU A 71 7.38 -1.20 -12.41
CA LEU A 71 6.21 -0.67 -13.08
C LEU A 71 4.97 -1.55 -12.93
N ASP A 72 5.00 -2.56 -12.06
CA ASP A 72 3.80 -3.34 -11.71
C ASP A 72 2.89 -2.56 -10.73
N CYS A 73 2.61 -1.30 -11.09
CA CYS A 73 1.80 -0.30 -10.39
C CYS A 73 1.05 0.58 -11.40
N THR A 74 0.24 1.51 -10.92
CA THR A 74 -0.54 2.43 -11.76
C THR A 74 -0.46 3.85 -11.24
N ASP A 75 -0.54 4.83 -12.14
CA ASP A 75 -0.68 6.25 -11.82
C ASP A 75 -2.10 6.77 -12.10
N GLU A 76 -3.05 5.88 -12.40
CA GLU A 76 -4.44 6.22 -12.62
C GLU A 76 -5.12 6.74 -11.33
N GLY A 77 -6.06 7.67 -11.54
CA GLY A 77 -6.79 8.37 -10.48
C GLY A 77 -8.07 7.65 -10.04
N PRO A 78 -9.01 8.37 -9.39
CA PRO A 78 -10.27 7.83 -8.88
C PRO A 78 -11.07 7.07 -9.94
N ASP A 79 -11.68 5.94 -9.55
CA ASP A 79 -12.37 5.01 -10.47
C ASP A 79 -13.86 4.80 -10.13
N GLY A 80 -14.36 5.48 -9.10
CA GLY A 80 -15.73 5.37 -8.63
C GLY A 80 -15.95 4.35 -7.52
N PHE A 81 -14.91 3.61 -7.10
CA PHE A 81 -14.96 2.73 -5.94
C PHE A 81 -14.28 3.38 -4.73
N PRO A 82 -14.92 3.41 -3.55
CA PRO A 82 -14.28 3.95 -2.36
C PRO A 82 -13.07 3.11 -1.95
N ASP A 83 -11.93 3.77 -1.67
CA ASP A 83 -10.71 3.14 -1.19
C ASP A 83 -10.52 3.37 0.30
N LEU A 84 -9.89 2.40 0.98
CA LEU A 84 -9.39 2.60 2.33
C LEU A 84 -7.98 3.15 2.25
N THR A 85 -7.86 4.47 2.39
CA THR A 85 -6.57 5.15 2.45
C THR A 85 -5.96 5.03 3.84
N LEU A 86 -4.65 4.83 3.88
CA LEU A 86 -3.86 4.59 5.07
C LEU A 86 -2.60 5.46 5.00
N LYS A 87 -2.17 5.97 6.16
CA LYS A 87 -0.91 6.72 6.25
C LYS A 87 -0.03 6.06 7.28
N PHE A 88 1.14 5.60 6.86
CA PHE A 88 2.13 4.97 7.73
C PHE A 88 3.26 5.95 8.05
N ASP A 89 3.90 5.79 9.19
CA ASP A 89 5.15 6.50 9.48
C ASP A 89 6.26 5.95 8.56
N ASN A 90 6.76 6.78 7.64
CA ASN A 90 7.75 6.34 6.64
C ASN A 90 9.05 5.83 7.29
N PRO A 91 9.65 6.52 8.29
CA PRO A 91 10.82 6.00 9.01
C PRO A 91 10.60 4.62 9.65
N THR A 92 9.43 4.38 10.26
CA THR A 92 9.10 3.11 10.91
C THR A 92 8.96 1.99 9.89
N VAL A 93 8.29 2.23 8.76
CA VAL A 93 8.21 1.25 7.66
C VAL A 93 9.61 0.93 7.13
N VAL A 94 10.41 1.95 6.83
CA VAL A 94 11.79 1.77 6.33
C VAL A 94 12.64 0.97 7.33
N ALA A 95 12.51 1.22 8.62
CA ALA A 95 13.21 0.45 9.66
C ALA A 95 12.78 -1.02 9.67
N ALA A 96 11.49 -1.30 9.46
CA ALA A 96 10.95 -2.66 9.42
C ALA A 96 11.44 -3.47 8.20
N LEU A 97 11.80 -2.80 7.08
CA LEU A 97 12.35 -3.48 5.89
C LEU A 97 13.74 -4.09 6.12
N GLY A 98 14.46 -3.63 7.15
CA GLY A 98 15.86 -3.98 7.37
C GLY A 98 16.79 -3.35 6.32
N PRO A 99 17.94 -3.98 6.02
CA PRO A 99 18.87 -3.48 5.02
C PRO A 99 18.25 -3.38 3.62
N VAL A 100 18.47 -2.23 2.97
CA VAL A 100 18.00 -1.95 1.60
C VAL A 100 19.11 -1.30 0.75
N THR A 101 19.04 -1.49 -0.57
CA THR A 101 19.97 -0.94 -1.56
C THR A 101 19.31 0.18 -2.38
N ASP A 102 20.09 1.17 -2.84
CA ASP A 102 19.56 2.21 -3.72
C ASP A 102 19.07 1.59 -5.03
N ARG A 103 17.89 1.99 -5.51
CA ARG A 103 17.18 1.47 -6.70
C ARG A 103 16.72 0.02 -6.61
N GLU A 104 16.76 -0.59 -5.43
CA GLU A 104 16.17 -1.90 -5.21
C GLU A 104 14.65 -1.85 -5.47
N VAL A 105 14.16 -2.81 -6.25
CA VAL A 105 12.72 -3.09 -6.37
C VAL A 105 12.34 -4.08 -5.28
N ARG A 106 11.42 -3.68 -4.40
CA ARG A 106 11.00 -4.50 -3.27
C ARG A 106 9.48 -4.62 -3.27
N VAL A 107 8.98 -5.84 -3.18
CA VAL A 107 7.56 -6.09 -2.91
C VAL A 107 7.33 -5.90 -1.42
N LEU A 108 6.42 -4.99 -1.06
CA LEU A 108 5.92 -4.85 0.30
C LEU A 108 4.58 -5.57 0.45
N LYS A 109 4.33 -6.07 1.65
CA LYS A 109 3.15 -6.83 2.00
C LYS A 109 2.34 -6.11 3.07
N LEU A 110 1.06 -5.90 2.77
CA LEU A 110 0.06 -5.52 3.75
C LEU A 110 -0.72 -6.77 4.18
N THR A 111 -0.98 -6.87 5.48
CA THR A 111 -1.85 -7.88 6.09
C THR A 111 -2.89 -7.21 6.98
N GLY A 112 -4.02 -7.88 7.18
CA GLY A 112 -5.06 -7.48 8.12
C GLY A 112 -6.18 -8.51 8.10
N ASN A 113 -7.34 -8.15 8.64
CA ASN A 113 -8.56 -8.93 8.57
C ASN A 113 -9.73 -8.04 8.14
N LEU A 114 -10.77 -8.67 7.60
CA LEU A 114 -12.11 -8.09 7.55
C LEU A 114 -12.76 -8.15 8.94
N MET A 115 -13.85 -7.41 9.12
CA MET A 115 -14.63 -7.38 10.36
C MET A 115 -15.17 -8.74 10.78
N ASP A 116 -15.36 -9.67 9.82
CA ASP A 116 -15.78 -11.05 10.09
C ASP A 116 -14.61 -12.00 10.47
N GLY A 117 -13.39 -11.47 10.52
CA GLY A 117 -12.17 -12.22 10.83
C GLY A 117 -11.48 -12.84 9.61
N THR A 118 -12.01 -12.68 8.39
CA THR A 118 -11.37 -13.20 7.17
C THR A 118 -10.02 -12.50 6.94
N PRO A 119 -8.90 -13.24 6.81
CA PRO A 119 -7.60 -12.64 6.61
C PRO A 119 -7.45 -12.04 5.21
N ILE A 120 -6.79 -10.89 5.14
CA ILE A 120 -6.52 -10.18 3.89
C ILE A 120 -5.02 -9.98 3.67
N ILE A 121 -4.61 -10.05 2.40
CA ILE A 121 -3.22 -9.82 1.98
C ILE A 121 -3.21 -8.95 0.71
N GLY A 122 -2.52 -7.82 0.81
CA GLY A 122 -2.18 -6.93 -0.31
C GLY A 122 -0.68 -6.97 -0.57
N LYS A 123 -0.26 -6.85 -1.83
CA LYS A 123 1.14 -6.73 -2.22
C LYS A 123 1.30 -5.65 -3.27
N ASP A 124 2.34 -4.87 -3.12
CA ASP A 124 2.69 -3.85 -4.09
C ASP A 124 4.20 -3.62 -4.11
N VAL A 125 4.70 -3.08 -5.22
CA VAL A 125 6.13 -2.86 -5.46
C VAL A 125 6.53 -1.46 -5.05
N VAL A 126 7.74 -1.30 -4.52
CA VAL A 126 8.37 0.00 -4.32
C VAL A 126 9.78 0.02 -4.91
N VAL A 127 10.22 1.20 -5.34
CA VAL A 127 11.62 1.45 -5.72
C VAL A 127 12.30 2.22 -4.61
N ILE A 128 13.30 1.62 -3.97
CA ILE A 128 14.05 2.22 -2.87
C ILE A 128 14.90 3.39 -3.39
N LEU A 129 14.79 4.55 -2.75
CA LEU A 129 15.66 5.70 -2.97
C LEU A 129 16.43 6.06 -1.69
N LYS A 130 17.76 5.88 -1.73
CA LYS A 130 18.69 6.23 -0.63
C LYS A 130 19.29 7.62 -0.76
N LYS A 131 19.13 8.28 -1.91
CA LYS A 131 19.68 9.62 -2.17
C LYS A 131 18.62 10.70 -1.94
#